data_AF-A0A6I1EGW4-F1
#
_entry.id   AF-A0A6I1EGW4-F1
#
_cell.length_a   1.000
_cell.length_b   1.000
_cell.length_c   1.000
_cell.angle_alpha   90.00
_cell.angle_beta   90.00
_cell.angle_gamma   90.00
#
_symmetry.space_group_name_H-M   'P 1'
#
loop_
_entity.id
_entity.type
_entity.pdbx_description
1 polymer ?
#
loop_
_entity_poly.entity_id
_entity_poly.type
_entity_poly.pdbx_seq_one_letter_code
_entity_poly.pdbx_strand_id
1 'polypeptide(L)'
;MNFFQTLLTDSWEFTWYESGGQPTLLLKYLKSHALTSPDLFDRPIGITLDELSASRNVNDLSVTALLVQAGYLTIKDQLNAAEVELGYPNQEVRLSIARLYADEMLRNVNRLEVGVSRLEKMLDCENVDTVVNHFNAVLNAIDYRQFPIRDEASCRSHIEVLLMGAAMATDVEKHSALGRSDLEVRTQNRHWVFEFKFARKASEVSRFLAEAAEQLLTRRYGEAPHGRELIRVALVFDAEKRAFTAWESV
;
A
#
# COMPACT_ATOMS: atom_id res chain seq x y z
N MET A 1 -34.71 -14.16 -24.92
CA MET A 1 -33.36 -13.58 -25.02
C MET A 1 -32.81 -13.54 -23.60
N ASN A 2 -31.83 -14.40 -23.28
CA ASN A 2 -31.32 -14.59 -21.92
C ASN A 2 -30.23 -13.55 -21.63
N PHE A 3 -30.46 -12.71 -20.63
CA PHE A 3 -29.57 -11.63 -20.16
C PHE A 3 -28.22 -12.14 -19.59
N PHE A 4 -28.10 -13.46 -19.36
CA PHE A 4 -26.96 -14.09 -18.68
C PHE A 4 -25.85 -14.62 -19.60
N GLN A 5 -25.91 -14.40 -20.92
CA GLN A 5 -24.91 -14.94 -21.85
C GLN A 5 -23.91 -13.92 -22.41
N THR A 6 -23.97 -12.66 -21.97
CA THR A 6 -23.11 -11.58 -22.47
C THR A 6 -22.11 -11.09 -21.40
N LEU A 7 -21.53 -12.00 -20.62
CA LEU A 7 -20.59 -11.68 -19.52
C LEU A 7 -19.17 -12.25 -19.73
N LEU A 8 -18.73 -12.49 -20.96
CA LEU A 8 -17.42 -13.13 -21.19
C LEU A 8 -16.44 -12.41 -22.13
N THR A 9 -16.71 -11.20 -22.62
CA THR A 9 -15.85 -10.64 -23.67
C THR A 9 -15.62 -9.13 -23.66
N ASP A 10 -15.69 -8.41 -22.54
CA ASP A 10 -15.24 -7.01 -22.55
C ASP A 10 -14.52 -6.61 -21.25
N SER A 11 -13.40 -5.92 -21.45
CA SER A 11 -12.41 -5.45 -20.50
C SER A 11 -12.99 -4.53 -19.41
N TRP A 12 -12.95 -4.99 -18.15
CA TRP A 12 -13.26 -4.21 -16.96
C TRP A 12 -12.11 -3.26 -16.59
N GLU A 13 -11.84 -2.29 -17.46
CA GLU A 13 -10.89 -1.21 -17.17
C GLU A 13 -11.59 -0.05 -16.43
N PHE A 14 -11.21 0.16 -15.17
CA PHE A 14 -11.25 1.45 -14.44
C PHE A 14 -12.59 2.15 -14.17
N THR A 15 -13.73 1.46 -14.05
CA THR A 15 -15.03 2.16 -13.93
C THR A 15 -15.37 2.76 -12.56
N TRP A 16 -14.92 2.23 -11.41
CA TRP A 16 -15.33 2.78 -10.09
C TRP A 16 -14.86 4.23 -9.87
N TYR A 17 -13.68 4.60 -10.40
CA TYR A 17 -13.06 5.92 -10.24
C TYR A 17 -13.87 6.99 -10.98
N GLU A 18 -14.35 6.63 -12.17
CA GLU A 18 -15.07 7.53 -13.07
C GLU A 18 -16.56 7.62 -12.71
N SER A 19 -17.14 6.56 -12.14
CA SER A 19 -18.59 6.50 -11.85
C SER A 19 -18.98 6.66 -10.37
N GLY A 20 -18.04 6.62 -9.42
CA GLY A 20 -18.32 6.26 -8.02
C GLY A 20 -18.60 7.37 -7.00
N GLY A 21 -18.30 8.64 -7.26
CA GLY A 21 -18.77 9.75 -6.41
C GLY A 21 -17.70 10.62 -5.75
N GLN A 22 -17.88 11.94 -5.93
CA GLN A 22 -17.22 13.07 -5.28
C GLN A 22 -15.75 12.87 -4.84
N PRO A 23 -14.77 13.08 -5.75
CA PRO A 23 -13.34 13.14 -5.44
C PRO A 23 -13.01 14.02 -4.21
N THR A 24 -13.84 15.02 -3.91
CA THR A 24 -13.72 15.90 -2.76
C THR A 24 -13.88 15.20 -1.40
N LEU A 25 -14.75 14.20 -1.26
CA LEU A 25 -14.94 13.49 0.01
C LEU A 25 -13.73 12.58 0.31
N LEU A 26 -13.29 11.82 -0.69
CA LEU A 26 -12.09 11.02 -0.61
C LEU A 26 -10.87 11.90 -0.32
N LEU A 27 -10.69 13.01 -1.04
CA LEU A 27 -9.59 13.95 -0.75
C LEU A 27 -9.69 14.54 0.66
N LYS A 28 -10.90 14.83 1.17
CA LYS A 28 -11.09 15.32 2.55
C LYS A 28 -10.69 14.25 3.56
N TYR A 29 -11.09 13.00 3.35
CA TYR A 29 -10.68 11.85 4.16
C TYR A 29 -9.17 11.65 4.13
N LEU A 30 -8.59 11.64 2.94
CA LEU A 30 -7.16 11.55 2.77
C LEU A 30 -6.49 12.68 3.56
N LYS A 31 -6.94 13.93 3.45
CA LYS A 31 -6.38 15.05 4.23
C LYS A 31 -6.55 14.95 5.74
N SER A 32 -7.65 14.36 6.23
CA SER A 32 -7.94 14.29 7.67
C SER A 32 -7.46 13.01 8.37
N HIS A 33 -7.13 11.96 7.61
CA HIS A 33 -6.74 10.66 8.16
C HIS A 33 -5.45 10.16 7.50
N ALA A 34 -5.50 9.83 6.21
CA ALA A 34 -4.45 9.03 5.57
C ALA A 34 -3.21 9.82 5.15
N LEU A 35 -3.30 11.09 4.74
CA LEU A 35 -2.17 11.88 4.21
C LEU A 35 -1.19 12.30 5.31
N THR A 36 -1.56 12.08 6.58
CA THR A 36 -0.66 12.27 7.71
C THR A 36 0.51 11.28 7.66
N SER A 37 0.25 10.03 7.22
CA SER A 37 1.29 9.01 7.04
C SER A 37 0.76 7.78 6.28
N PRO A 38 1.51 7.23 5.30
CA PRO A 38 1.04 6.08 4.50
C PRO A 38 0.77 4.81 5.31
N ASP A 39 1.37 4.67 6.50
CA ASP A 39 1.13 3.50 7.38
C ASP A 39 -0.26 3.49 8.02
N LEU A 40 -1.06 4.56 7.85
CA LEU A 40 -2.46 4.60 8.23
C LEU A 40 -3.39 4.09 7.11
N PHE A 41 -2.88 3.94 5.88
CA PHE A 41 -3.70 3.67 4.70
C PHE A 41 -4.57 2.42 4.83
N ASP A 42 -4.01 1.30 5.32
CA ASP A 42 -4.72 0.02 5.44
C ASP A 42 -4.85 -0.44 6.91
N ARG A 43 -4.69 0.50 7.85
CA ARG A 43 -4.99 0.25 9.25
C ARG A 43 -6.50 0.23 9.47
N PRO A 44 -7.00 -0.73 10.26
CA PRO A 44 -8.40 -0.71 10.59
C PRO A 44 -8.81 0.51 11.40
N ILE A 45 -10.04 0.97 11.20
CA ILE A 45 -10.59 2.17 11.82
C ILE A 45 -11.65 1.76 12.82
N GLY A 46 -11.38 1.93 14.11
CA GLY A 46 -12.39 1.74 15.15
C GLY A 46 -13.37 2.92 15.20
N ILE A 47 -14.67 2.63 15.23
CA ILE A 47 -15.74 3.64 15.35
C ILE A 47 -16.90 3.08 16.19
N THR A 48 -17.66 3.97 16.82
CA THR A 48 -18.88 3.58 17.53
C THR A 48 -20.07 3.44 16.56
N LEU A 49 -21.01 2.55 16.88
CA LEU A 49 -22.27 2.42 16.15
C LEU A 49 -23.12 3.69 16.24
N ASP A 50 -23.00 4.45 17.35
CA ASP A 50 -23.65 5.74 17.51
C ASP A 50 -23.11 6.79 16.52
N GLU A 51 -21.80 6.85 16.30
CA GLU A 51 -21.20 7.73 15.29
C GLU A 51 -21.57 7.34 13.85
N LEU A 52 -21.67 6.04 13.56
CA LEU A 52 -22.14 5.55 12.26
C LEU A 52 -23.62 5.86 12.01
N SER A 53 -24.44 5.82 13.07
CA SER A 53 -25.88 6.06 13.00
C SER A 53 -26.29 7.53 13.19
N ALA A 54 -25.36 8.39 13.59
CA ALA A 54 -25.59 9.83 13.79
C ALA A 54 -25.94 10.52 12.46
N SER A 55 -27.23 10.52 12.12
CA SER A 55 -27.81 11.18 10.94
C SER A 55 -28.09 12.68 11.14
N ARG A 56 -27.60 13.30 12.22
CA ARG A 56 -28.22 14.54 12.73
C ARG A 56 -27.93 15.81 11.94
N ASN A 57 -26.96 15.84 11.03
CA ASN A 57 -26.82 16.84 9.97
C ASN A 57 -25.67 16.42 9.05
N VAL A 58 -25.79 16.64 7.72
CA VAL A 58 -24.70 16.38 6.74
C VAL A 58 -23.40 17.11 7.11
N ASN A 59 -23.50 18.22 7.86
CA ASN A 59 -22.35 18.99 8.34
C ASN A 59 -21.67 18.44 9.61
N ASP A 60 -22.35 17.58 10.38
CA ASP A 60 -21.84 17.00 11.64
C ASP A 60 -21.45 15.52 11.50
N LEU A 61 -21.76 14.89 10.35
CA LEU A 61 -21.33 13.53 10.06
C LEU A 61 -19.80 13.47 9.96
N SER A 62 -19.21 12.51 10.68
CA SER A 62 -17.78 12.22 10.56
C SER A 62 -17.48 11.82 9.10
N VAL A 63 -16.32 12.23 8.60
CA VAL A 63 -15.89 11.85 7.24
C VAL A 63 -15.90 10.33 7.06
N THR A 64 -15.58 9.60 8.12
CA THR A 64 -15.63 8.13 8.17
C THR A 64 -17.05 7.58 7.96
N ALA A 65 -18.06 8.14 8.63
CA ALA A 65 -19.45 7.72 8.44
C ALA A 65 -19.95 8.00 7.01
N LEU A 66 -19.56 9.14 6.42
CA LEU A 66 -19.88 9.45 5.02
C LEU A 66 -19.24 8.45 4.05
N LEU A 67 -18.00 8.01 4.32
CA LEU A 67 -17.34 6.99 3.51
C LEU A 67 -18.03 5.62 3.61
N VAL A 68 -18.57 5.27 4.79
CA VAL A 68 -19.38 4.05 4.93
C VAL A 68 -20.66 4.15 4.11
N GLN A 69 -21.38 5.28 4.18
CA GLN A 69 -22.60 5.49 3.39
C GLN A 69 -22.35 5.53 1.88
N ALA A 70 -21.21 6.08 1.46
CA ALA A 70 -20.78 6.10 0.06
C ALA A 70 -20.20 4.75 -0.42
N GLY A 71 -20.03 3.77 0.46
CA GLY A 71 -19.53 2.43 0.12
C GLY A 71 -18.00 2.34 -0.03
N TYR A 72 -17.24 3.34 0.43
CA TYR A 72 -15.77 3.30 0.45
C TYR A 72 -15.21 2.52 1.64
N LEU A 73 -15.96 2.46 2.74
CA LEU A 73 -15.65 1.67 3.92
C LEU A 73 -16.83 0.78 4.28
N THR A 74 -16.56 -0.36 4.89
CA THR A 74 -17.57 -1.26 5.46
C THR A 74 -17.12 -1.75 6.82
N ILE A 75 -18.07 -2.20 7.63
CA ILE A 75 -17.78 -2.95 8.85
C ILE A 75 -17.08 -4.25 8.46
N LYS A 76 -15.91 -4.48 9.05
CA LYS A 76 -15.09 -5.67 8.89
C LYS A 76 -15.18 -6.59 10.10
N ASP A 77 -15.27 -6.00 11.29
CA ASP A 77 -15.42 -6.75 12.54
C ASP A 77 -16.25 -5.98 13.57
N GLN A 78 -16.83 -6.70 14.52
CA GLN A 78 -17.50 -6.14 15.68
C GLN A 78 -16.61 -6.32 16.91
N LEU A 79 -16.07 -5.21 17.42
CA LEU A 79 -15.14 -5.22 18.56
C LEU A 79 -15.89 -5.46 19.88
N ASN A 80 -17.08 -4.87 20.02
CA ASN A 80 -18.01 -5.10 21.14
C ASN A 80 -19.45 -4.65 20.78
N ALA A 81 -20.33 -4.57 21.77
CA ALA A 81 -21.74 -4.21 21.58
C ALA A 81 -21.96 -2.80 20.99
N ALA A 82 -20.99 -1.88 21.15
CA ALA A 82 -21.11 -0.49 20.71
C ALA A 82 -20.04 -0.07 19.68
N GLU A 83 -18.97 -0.85 19.50
CA GLU A 83 -17.83 -0.50 18.65
C GLU A 83 -17.60 -1.53 17.54
N VAL A 84 -17.24 -1.02 16.37
CA VAL A 84 -16.95 -1.80 15.17
C VAL A 84 -15.64 -1.35 14.54
N GLU A 85 -15.04 -2.26 13.79
CA GLU A 85 -13.86 -2.01 12.98
C GLU A 85 -14.27 -1.84 11.52
N LEU A 86 -13.80 -0.77 10.89
CA LEU A 86 -14.01 -0.50 9.47
C LEU A 86 -12.76 -0.80 8.64
N GLY A 87 -12.98 -1.13 7.38
CA GLY A 87 -11.96 -1.27 6.36
C GLY A 87 -12.56 -1.27 4.96
N TYR A 88 -11.71 -1.48 3.95
CA TYR A 88 -12.15 -1.48 2.56
C TYR A 88 -13.05 -2.70 2.25
N PRO A 89 -14.14 -2.53 1.48
CA PRO A 89 -15.10 -3.59 1.20
C PRO A 89 -14.54 -4.68 0.29
N ASN A 90 -13.69 -4.32 -0.65
CA ASN A 90 -13.06 -5.24 -1.59
C ASN A 90 -11.71 -4.67 -2.09
N GLN A 91 -10.99 -5.49 -2.85
CA GLN A 91 -9.67 -5.14 -3.38
C GLN A 91 -9.73 -3.98 -4.37
N GLU A 92 -10.78 -3.90 -5.20
CA GLU A 92 -10.96 -2.82 -6.15
C GLU A 92 -10.96 -1.49 -5.40
N VAL A 93 -11.87 -1.28 -4.45
CA VAL A 93 -11.98 -0.07 -3.62
C VAL A 93 -10.72 0.22 -2.80
N ARG A 94 -9.94 -0.80 -2.43
CA ARG A 94 -8.63 -0.59 -1.80
C ARG A 94 -7.63 0.02 -2.79
N LEU A 95 -7.40 -0.61 -3.95
CA LEU A 95 -6.44 -0.13 -4.97
C LEU A 95 -6.79 1.26 -5.49
N SER A 96 -8.08 1.49 -5.61
CA SER A 96 -8.74 2.75 -5.92
C SER A 96 -8.31 3.93 -5.05
N ILE A 97 -8.40 3.75 -3.74
CA ILE A 97 -8.02 4.77 -2.76
C ILE A 97 -6.50 4.87 -2.68
N ALA A 98 -5.77 3.75 -2.84
CA ALA A 98 -4.31 3.76 -2.93
C ALA A 98 -3.81 4.58 -4.12
N ARG A 99 -4.49 4.51 -5.27
CA ARG A 99 -4.18 5.32 -6.46
C ARG A 99 -4.35 6.81 -6.17
N LEU A 100 -5.46 7.21 -5.58
CA LEU A 100 -5.68 8.60 -5.15
C LEU A 100 -4.62 9.08 -4.17
N TYR A 101 -4.20 8.20 -3.26
CA TYR A 101 -3.16 8.50 -2.29
C TYR A 101 -1.79 8.68 -2.94
N ALA A 102 -1.40 7.75 -3.82
CA ALA A 102 -0.17 7.84 -4.59
C ALA A 102 -0.15 9.09 -5.49
N ASP A 103 -1.29 9.46 -6.07
CA ASP A 103 -1.45 10.69 -6.85
C ASP A 103 -1.21 11.95 -5.99
N GLU A 104 -1.68 11.98 -4.73
CA GLU A 104 -1.39 13.10 -3.82
C GLU A 104 0.07 13.10 -3.33
N MET A 105 0.66 11.91 -3.06
CA MET A 105 2.09 11.78 -2.71
C MET A 105 3.02 12.32 -3.80
N LEU A 106 2.61 12.18 -5.06
CA LEU A 106 3.36 12.57 -6.25
C LEU A 106 2.75 13.79 -6.94
N ARG A 107 1.90 14.56 -6.26
CA ARG A 107 1.10 15.64 -6.87
C ARG A 107 1.90 16.67 -7.66
N ASN A 108 3.12 16.95 -7.21
CA ASN A 108 4.01 17.93 -7.83
C ASN A 108 4.97 17.29 -8.85
N VAL A 109 4.74 16.03 -9.23
CA VAL A 109 5.63 15.26 -10.09
C VAL A 109 4.83 14.57 -11.19
N ASN A 110 5.38 14.52 -12.40
CA ASN A 110 4.75 13.82 -13.50
C ASN A 110 4.88 12.30 -13.30
N ARG A 111 3.77 11.59 -13.10
CA ARG A 111 3.75 10.13 -12.89
C ARG A 111 4.40 9.33 -14.01
N LEU A 112 4.31 9.82 -15.25
CA LEU A 112 4.95 9.16 -16.40
C LEU A 112 6.47 9.29 -16.34
N GLU A 113 6.98 10.40 -15.81
CA GLU A 113 8.42 10.64 -15.61
C GLU A 113 8.96 9.81 -14.45
N VAL A 114 8.19 9.70 -13.37
CA VAL A 114 8.55 8.88 -12.20
C VAL A 114 8.35 7.39 -12.46
N GLY A 115 7.59 7.03 -13.48
CA GLY A 115 7.45 5.65 -13.96
C GLY A 115 6.58 4.73 -13.10
N VAL A 116 5.67 5.28 -12.27
CA VAL A 116 4.75 4.48 -11.43
C VAL A 116 3.91 3.51 -12.27
N SER A 117 3.49 3.91 -13.48
CA SER A 117 2.75 3.06 -14.40
C SER A 117 3.57 1.91 -15.00
N ARG A 118 4.90 1.89 -14.80
CA ARG A 118 5.81 0.84 -15.30
C ARG A 118 6.23 -0.13 -14.20
N LEU A 119 5.81 0.08 -12.95
CA LEU A 119 6.22 -0.72 -11.79
C LEU A 119 5.95 -2.21 -11.99
N GLU A 120 4.78 -2.56 -12.53
CA GLU A 120 4.42 -3.97 -12.77
C GLU A 120 5.38 -4.64 -13.75
N LYS A 121 5.59 -4.01 -14.92
CA LYS A 121 6.51 -4.51 -15.93
C LYS A 121 7.96 -4.57 -15.41
N MET A 122 8.37 -3.57 -14.63
CA MET A 122 9.70 -3.53 -14.03
C MET A 122 9.90 -4.70 -13.07
N LEU A 123 8.95 -4.95 -12.17
CA LEU A 123 9.02 -6.10 -11.26
C LEU A 123 8.95 -7.44 -12.02
N ASP A 124 8.25 -7.50 -13.15
CA ASP A 124 8.14 -8.74 -13.92
C ASP A 124 9.40 -9.08 -14.73
N CYS A 125 10.17 -8.09 -15.18
CA CYS A 125 11.24 -8.29 -16.16
C CYS A 125 12.65 -7.87 -15.69
N GLU A 126 12.77 -6.88 -14.81
CA GLU A 126 14.05 -6.25 -14.46
C GLU A 126 14.77 -6.95 -13.29
N ASN A 127 16.05 -6.61 -13.08
CA ASN A 127 16.83 -7.12 -11.95
C ASN A 127 16.57 -6.30 -10.66
N VAL A 128 17.04 -6.85 -9.53
CA VAL A 128 16.86 -6.25 -8.19
C VAL A 128 17.44 -4.83 -8.13
N ASP A 129 18.63 -4.59 -8.69
CA ASP A 129 19.26 -3.26 -8.68
C ASP A 129 18.40 -2.20 -9.38
N THR A 130 17.80 -2.55 -10.52
CA THR A 130 16.93 -1.65 -11.28
C THR A 130 15.66 -1.31 -10.51
N VAL A 131 15.06 -2.31 -9.85
CA VAL A 131 13.88 -2.13 -9.00
C VAL A 131 14.19 -1.21 -7.81
N VAL A 132 15.30 -1.45 -7.10
CA VAL A 132 15.68 -0.64 -5.94
C VAL A 132 16.04 0.79 -6.33
N ASN A 133 16.76 0.98 -7.44
CA ASN A 133 17.05 2.31 -7.97
C ASN A 133 15.78 3.07 -8.34
N HIS A 134 14.78 2.38 -8.88
CA HIS A 134 13.48 2.99 -9.17
C HIS A 134 12.74 3.37 -7.88
N PHE A 135 12.70 2.49 -6.87
CA PHE A 135 12.15 2.85 -5.56
C PHE A 135 12.81 4.10 -4.98
N ASN A 136 14.14 4.20 -5.06
CA ASN A 136 14.86 5.41 -4.65
C ASN A 136 14.45 6.65 -5.45
N ALA A 137 14.29 6.53 -6.78
CA ALA A 137 13.85 7.64 -7.61
C ALA A 137 12.45 8.13 -7.20
N VAL A 138 11.50 7.21 -6.99
CA VAL A 138 10.13 7.56 -6.59
C VAL A 138 10.09 8.15 -5.19
N LEU A 139 10.80 7.57 -4.22
CA LEU A 139 10.84 8.06 -2.84
C LEU A 139 11.47 9.46 -2.71
N ASN A 140 12.45 9.78 -3.56
CA ASN A 140 13.05 11.11 -3.64
C ASN A 140 12.15 12.14 -4.31
N ALA A 141 11.23 11.71 -5.17
CA ALA A 141 10.26 12.58 -5.81
C ALA A 141 9.12 13.03 -4.86
N ILE A 142 8.86 12.27 -3.80
CA ILE A 142 7.82 12.57 -2.80
C ILE A 142 8.25 13.74 -1.90
N ASP A 143 7.32 14.67 -1.66
CA ASP A 143 7.53 15.77 -0.70
C ASP A 143 7.74 15.21 0.72
N TYR A 144 8.99 15.24 1.19
CA TYR A 144 9.38 14.69 2.48
C TYR A 144 8.76 15.43 3.68
N ARG A 145 8.34 16.70 3.51
CA ARG A 145 7.70 17.47 4.60
C ARG A 145 6.25 17.01 4.77
N GLN A 146 5.58 16.75 3.66
CA GLN A 146 4.20 16.27 3.67
C GLN A 146 4.13 14.77 4.01
N PHE A 147 5.08 13.98 3.49
CA PHE A 147 5.12 12.52 3.67
C PHE A 147 6.50 12.07 4.20
N PRO A 148 6.74 12.21 5.51
CA PRO A 148 8.00 11.82 6.11
C PRO A 148 8.11 10.29 6.25
N ILE A 149 9.30 9.76 6.00
CA ILE A 149 9.66 8.37 6.28
C ILE A 149 10.46 8.37 7.60
N ARG A 150 9.92 7.74 8.64
CA ARG A 150 10.39 7.90 10.03
C ARG A 150 10.96 6.62 10.65
N ASP A 151 10.55 5.49 10.08
CA ASP A 151 10.81 4.14 10.55
C ASP A 151 10.54 3.12 9.42
N GLU A 152 10.73 1.86 9.74
CA GLU A 152 10.52 0.71 8.84
C GLU A 152 9.08 0.61 8.35
N ALA A 153 8.10 0.79 9.25
CA ALA A 153 6.68 0.68 8.92
C ALA A 153 6.23 1.76 7.92
N SER A 154 6.67 3.01 8.14
CA SER A 154 6.42 4.10 7.20
C SER A 154 7.11 3.85 5.86
N CYS A 155 8.39 3.42 5.84
CA CYS A 155 9.10 3.10 4.61
C CYS A 155 8.38 2.03 3.76
N ARG A 156 8.04 0.89 4.38
CA ARG A 156 7.25 -0.18 3.77
C ARG A 156 5.92 0.35 3.21
N SER A 157 5.20 1.14 3.99
CA SER A 157 3.87 1.66 3.60
C SER A 157 3.95 2.64 2.43
N HIS A 158 5.04 3.41 2.29
CA HIS A 158 5.24 4.26 1.10
C HIS A 158 5.34 3.39 -0.16
N ILE A 159 6.17 2.34 -0.12
CA ILE A 159 6.32 1.42 -1.26
C ILE A 159 5.02 0.66 -1.53
N GLU A 160 4.34 0.18 -0.49
CA GLU A 160 3.06 -0.51 -0.59
C GLU A 160 2.01 0.34 -1.33
N VAL A 161 1.83 1.61 -0.90
CA VAL A 161 0.82 2.47 -1.52
C VAL A 161 1.21 2.85 -2.96
N LEU A 162 2.50 3.03 -3.26
CA LEU A 162 2.96 3.24 -4.63
C LEU A 162 2.65 2.05 -5.54
N LEU A 163 2.90 0.82 -5.07
CA LEU A 163 2.58 -0.42 -5.80
C LEU A 163 1.07 -0.57 -6.00
N MET A 164 0.28 -0.40 -4.94
CA MET A 164 -1.19 -0.44 -5.03
C MET A 164 -1.75 0.66 -5.93
N GLY A 165 -1.15 1.86 -5.92
CA GLY A 165 -1.49 2.97 -6.82
C GLY A 165 -1.10 2.71 -8.29
N ALA A 166 -0.22 1.73 -8.54
CA ALA A 166 0.05 1.15 -9.84
C ALA A 166 -0.85 -0.06 -10.16
N ALA A 167 -1.96 -0.24 -9.42
CA ALA A 167 -2.90 -1.34 -9.54
C ALA A 167 -2.33 -2.74 -9.21
N MET A 168 -1.18 -2.80 -8.54
CA MET A 168 -0.59 -4.07 -8.12
C MET A 168 -1.14 -4.46 -6.75
N ALA A 169 -1.76 -5.63 -6.65
CA ALA A 169 -2.18 -6.17 -5.37
C ALA A 169 -0.94 -6.56 -4.55
N THR A 170 -0.88 -6.03 -3.33
CA THR A 170 0.18 -6.32 -2.36
C THR A 170 -0.41 -7.08 -1.19
N ASP A 171 0.26 -8.14 -0.77
CA ASP A 171 -0.03 -8.79 0.50
C ASP A 171 0.95 -8.26 1.54
N VAL A 172 0.39 -7.77 2.64
CA VAL A 172 1.14 -7.43 3.84
C VAL A 172 0.64 -8.38 4.90
N GLU A 173 1.54 -9.05 5.61
CA GLU A 173 1.18 -10.07 6.59
C GLU A 173 0.40 -9.41 7.76
N LYS A 174 -0.92 -9.37 7.63
CA LYS A 174 -1.85 -8.94 8.68
C LYS A 174 -2.01 -10.12 9.64
N HIS A 175 -1.15 -10.17 10.65
CA HIS A 175 -1.14 -11.13 11.77
C HIS A 175 -0.27 -12.38 11.61
N SER A 176 1.06 -12.19 11.61
CA SER A 176 1.90 -13.12 12.35
C SER A 176 2.51 -12.41 13.56
N ALA A 177 2.57 -13.10 14.71
CA ALA A 177 3.21 -12.60 15.92
C ALA A 177 4.74 -12.42 15.79
N LEU A 178 5.29 -12.52 14.56
CA LEU A 178 6.71 -12.71 14.29
C LEU A 178 7.37 -11.63 13.41
N GLY A 179 6.65 -10.65 12.88
CA GLY A 179 7.27 -9.44 12.31
C GLY A 179 6.42 -8.78 11.24
N ARG A 180 6.37 -7.44 11.26
CA ARG A 180 5.40 -6.59 10.53
C ARG A 180 6.01 -5.93 9.27
N SER A 181 6.93 -6.61 8.60
CA SER A 181 7.95 -5.93 7.81
C SER A 181 8.13 -6.47 6.39
N ASP A 182 7.43 -7.55 6.06
CA ASP A 182 7.40 -8.12 4.73
C ASP A 182 6.34 -7.42 3.85
N LEU A 183 6.73 -7.14 2.61
CA LEU A 183 5.81 -6.72 1.55
C LEU A 183 5.92 -7.74 0.43
N GLU A 184 4.82 -8.43 0.16
CA GLU A 184 4.74 -9.34 -0.97
C GLU A 184 3.99 -8.70 -2.13
N VAL A 185 4.52 -8.89 -3.33
CA VAL A 185 3.85 -8.49 -4.56
C VAL A 185 4.04 -9.54 -5.64
N ARG A 186 2.96 -9.86 -6.36
CA ARG A 186 2.99 -10.87 -7.42
C ARG A 186 2.73 -10.21 -8.77
N THR A 187 3.57 -10.54 -9.73
CA THR A 187 3.39 -10.21 -11.14
C THR A 187 2.95 -11.47 -11.90
N GLN A 188 2.92 -11.38 -13.23
CA GLN A 188 2.62 -12.53 -14.08
C GLN A 188 3.62 -13.67 -13.82
N ASN A 189 4.92 -13.37 -13.82
CA ASN A 189 5.98 -14.37 -13.81
C ASN A 189 6.72 -14.47 -12.47
N ARG A 190 6.63 -13.45 -11.60
CA ARG A 190 7.45 -13.34 -10.38
C ARG A 190 6.63 -13.12 -9.12
N HIS A 191 7.15 -13.60 -8.01
CA HIS A 191 6.67 -13.32 -6.67
C HIS A 191 7.80 -12.65 -5.91
N TRP A 192 7.62 -11.39 -5.57
CA TRP A 192 8.58 -10.61 -4.80
C TRP A 192 8.21 -10.62 -3.32
N VAL A 193 9.22 -10.78 -2.47
CA VAL A 193 9.13 -10.59 -1.02
C VAL A 193 10.19 -9.59 -0.61
N PHE A 194 9.78 -8.44 -0.11
CA PHE A 194 10.69 -7.39 0.36
C PHE A 194 10.70 -7.36 1.89
N GLU A 195 11.88 -7.50 2.50
CA GLU A 195 12.07 -7.29 3.94
C GLU A 195 12.77 -5.94 4.14
N PHE A 196 12.10 -5.02 4.83
CA PHE A 196 12.63 -3.68 5.05
C PHE A 196 13.36 -3.58 6.39
N LYS A 197 14.40 -2.73 6.42
CA LYS A 197 15.01 -2.20 7.63
C LYS A 197 15.24 -0.71 7.50
N PHE A 198 15.21 0.00 8.63
CA PHE A 198 15.41 1.44 8.69
C PHE A 198 16.63 1.80 9.55
N ALA A 199 17.73 2.20 8.90
CA ALA A 199 18.93 2.68 9.55
C ALA A 199 18.81 4.17 9.86
N ARG A 200 18.93 4.55 11.14
CA ARG A 200 19.01 5.96 11.57
C ARG A 200 20.41 6.51 11.39
N LYS A 201 21.43 5.65 11.36
CA LYS A 201 22.84 5.98 11.18
C LYS A 201 23.49 5.04 10.17
N ALA A 202 24.44 5.55 9.39
CA ALA A 202 25.21 4.75 8.44
C ALA A 202 25.87 3.50 9.07
N SER A 203 26.27 3.56 10.33
CA SER A 203 26.88 2.43 11.06
C SER A 203 25.93 1.24 11.28
N GLU A 204 24.62 1.44 11.17
CA GLU A 204 23.61 0.39 11.38
C GLU A 204 23.34 -0.41 10.10
N VAL A 205 23.70 0.14 8.93
CA VAL A 205 23.28 -0.37 7.62
C VAL A 205 23.71 -1.83 7.40
N SER A 206 24.98 -2.14 7.61
CA SER A 206 25.50 -3.50 7.37
C SER A 206 24.91 -4.53 8.33
N ARG A 207 24.70 -4.17 9.61
CA ARG A 207 24.08 -5.05 10.59
C ARG A 207 22.62 -5.33 10.21
N PHE A 208 21.87 -4.29 9.84
CA PHE A 208 20.48 -4.43 9.44
C PHE A 208 20.30 -5.22 8.13
N LEU A 209 21.22 -5.11 7.17
CA LEU A 209 21.17 -5.94 5.97
C LEU A 209 21.27 -7.42 6.31
N ALA A 210 22.23 -7.80 7.16
CA ALA A 210 22.40 -9.18 7.60
C ALA A 210 21.18 -9.70 8.35
N GLU A 211 20.60 -8.89 9.25
CA GLU A 211 19.37 -9.26 9.99
C GLU A 211 18.17 -9.47 9.04
N ALA A 212 18.00 -8.62 8.03
CA ALA A 212 16.92 -8.78 7.05
C ALA A 212 17.11 -10.03 6.18
N ALA A 213 18.33 -10.32 5.73
CA ALA A 213 18.64 -11.52 4.97
C ALA A 213 18.37 -12.80 5.79
N GLU A 214 18.76 -12.80 7.07
CA GLU A 214 18.49 -13.92 7.99
C GLU A 214 16.98 -14.13 8.23
N GLN A 215 16.21 -13.04 8.35
CA GLN A 215 14.75 -13.10 8.50
C GLN A 215 14.08 -13.73 7.27
N LEU A 216 14.50 -13.35 6.05
CA LEU A 216 13.99 -13.93 4.81
C LEU A 216 14.27 -15.44 4.69
N LEU A 217 15.46 -15.88 5.11
CA LEU A 217 15.84 -17.31 5.12
C LEU A 217 15.06 -18.12 6.15
N THR A 218 14.85 -17.55 7.33
CA THR A 218 14.23 -18.27 8.46
C THR A 218 12.73 -18.45 8.27
N ARG A 219 12.05 -17.45 7.73
CA ARG A 219 10.58 -17.44 7.64
C ARG A 219 10.02 -18.20 6.42
N ARG A 220 10.87 -18.62 5.48
CA ARG A 220 10.47 -19.46 4.32
C ARG A 220 9.31 -18.88 3.50
N TYR A 221 9.25 -17.55 3.39
CA TYR A 221 8.22 -16.87 2.62
C TYR A 221 8.23 -17.31 1.15
N GLY A 222 7.03 -17.46 0.57
CA GLY A 222 6.88 -17.85 -0.83
C GLY A 222 7.28 -19.30 -1.17
N GLU A 223 7.65 -20.15 -0.22
CA GLU A 223 8.07 -21.53 -0.53
C GLU A 223 6.92 -22.46 -0.98
N ALA A 224 5.66 -22.02 -0.85
CA ALA A 224 4.52 -22.74 -1.39
C ALA A 224 4.56 -22.72 -2.93
N PRO A 225 4.37 -23.86 -3.63
CA PRO A 225 4.42 -23.91 -5.09
C PRO A 225 3.41 -22.95 -5.72
N HIS A 226 3.90 -21.86 -6.29
CA HIS A 226 3.09 -20.79 -6.88
C HIS A 226 3.28 -20.63 -8.40
N GLY A 227 4.16 -21.43 -9.01
CA GLY A 227 4.46 -21.40 -10.45
C GLY A 227 5.23 -20.17 -10.96
N ARG A 228 5.55 -19.22 -10.07
CA ARG A 228 6.33 -18.01 -10.32
C ARG A 228 7.78 -18.15 -9.88
N GLU A 229 8.66 -17.32 -10.42
CA GLU A 229 10.02 -17.11 -9.89
C GLU A 229 9.93 -16.32 -8.58
N LEU A 230 10.42 -16.90 -7.48
CA LEU A 230 10.44 -16.25 -6.17
C LEU A 230 11.71 -15.39 -6.04
N ILE A 231 11.54 -14.10 -5.73
CA ILE A 231 12.62 -13.15 -5.52
C ILE A 231 12.46 -12.53 -4.14
N ARG A 232 13.40 -12.82 -3.24
CA ARG A 232 13.41 -12.30 -1.86
C ARG A 232 14.52 -11.27 -1.73
N VAL A 233 14.19 -10.07 -1.28
CA VAL A 233 15.13 -8.95 -1.24
C VAL A 233 15.13 -8.31 0.14
N ALA A 234 16.28 -8.30 0.79
CA ALA A 234 16.55 -7.50 1.97
C ALA A 234 16.87 -6.06 1.54
N LEU A 235 16.21 -5.07 2.14
CA LEU A 235 16.36 -3.65 1.82
C LEU A 235 16.65 -2.83 3.06
N VAL A 236 17.72 -2.03 3.05
CA VAL A 236 18.05 -1.11 4.15
C VAL A 236 17.92 0.33 3.69
N PHE A 237 16.93 1.03 4.25
CA PHE A 237 16.72 2.46 4.05
C PHE A 237 17.60 3.25 5.04
N ASP A 238 18.46 4.10 4.52
CA ASP A 238 19.30 5.02 5.29
C ASP A 238 18.59 6.37 5.43
N ALA A 239 18.27 6.73 6.68
CA ALA A 239 17.54 7.95 6.99
C ALA A 239 18.31 9.24 6.64
N GLU A 240 19.65 9.23 6.75
CA GLU A 240 20.49 10.40 6.46
C GLU A 240 20.57 10.66 4.95
N LYS A 241 20.63 9.57 4.16
CA LYS A 241 20.65 9.64 2.69
C LYS A 241 19.27 9.65 2.05
N ARG A 242 18.23 9.34 2.83
CA ARG A 242 16.83 9.17 2.37
C ARG A 242 16.73 8.22 1.16
N ALA A 243 17.43 7.09 1.23
CA ALA A 243 17.46 6.12 0.15
C ALA A 243 17.74 4.70 0.68
N PHE A 244 17.33 3.68 -0.06
CA PHE A 244 17.90 2.36 0.06
C PHE A 244 19.37 2.38 -0.38
N THR A 245 20.27 2.10 0.55
CA THR A 245 21.73 2.19 0.32
C THR A 245 22.42 0.84 0.39
N ALA A 246 21.72 -0.19 0.84
CA ALA A 246 22.17 -1.56 0.83
C ALA A 246 20.99 -2.49 0.57
N TRP A 247 21.21 -3.51 -0.25
CA TRP A 247 20.23 -4.55 -0.56
C TRP A 247 20.92 -5.84 -0.96
N GLU A 248 20.24 -6.96 -0.75
CA GLU A 248 20.72 -8.29 -1.09
C GLU A 248 19.55 -9.19 -1.48
N SER A 249 19.74 -10.03 -2.51
CA SER A 249 18.77 -11.06 -2.91
C SER A 249 19.16 -12.40 -2.31
N VAL A 250 18.18 -13.13 -1.74
CA VAL A 250 18.42 -14.34 -0.91
C VAL A 250 17.58 -15.56 -1.29
#